data_AF-A0A357Z2F0-F1
#
_entry.id   AF-A0A357Z2F0-F1
#
_cell.length_a   1.000
_cell.length_b   1.000
_cell.length_c   1.000
_cell.angle_alpha   90.00
_cell.angle_beta   90.00
_cell.angle_gamma   90.00
#
_symmetry.space_group_name_H-M   'P 1'
#
loop_
_entity.id
_entity.type
_entity.pdbx_description
1 polymer ?
#
loop_
_entity_poly.entity_id
_entity_poly.type
_entity_poly.pdbx_seq_one_letter_code
_entity_poly.pdbx_strand_id
1 'polypeptide(L)'
;PVDASGNPFSALALDSTGDTLADIHEDLAAEQKARMTYDNILRFCTDEPEVRDVIRFLRAREVVHYQRFGEGLRIITDNLNDRNFYAYNPAFDRGGGNVLGSRAQKVNSRVSGQT
;
A
#
# COMPACT_ATOMS: atom_id res chain seq x y z
N PRO A 1 12.87 -20.70 -10.36
CA PRO A 1 12.98 -20.38 -8.92
C PRO A 1 11.97 -21.24 -8.15
N VAL A 2 12.30 -21.71 -6.94
CA VAL A 2 11.42 -22.55 -6.10
C VAL A 2 11.42 -22.01 -4.66
N ASP A 3 10.37 -22.29 -3.89
CA ASP A 3 10.33 -22.03 -2.45
C ASP A 3 11.10 -23.11 -1.63
N ALA A 4 11.14 -22.97 -0.31
CA ALA A 4 11.82 -23.90 0.59
C ALA A 4 11.19 -25.31 0.65
N SER A 5 9.96 -25.48 0.16
CA SER A 5 9.27 -26.77 0.04
C SER A 5 9.39 -27.37 -1.37
N GLY A 6 10.10 -26.69 -2.28
CA GLY A 6 10.31 -27.12 -3.66
C GLY A 6 9.19 -26.73 -4.63
N ASN A 7 8.22 -25.90 -4.23
CA ASN A 7 7.19 -25.44 -5.15
C ASN A 7 7.77 -24.39 -6.11
N PRO A 8 7.62 -24.56 -7.43
CA PRO A 8 8.05 -23.55 -8.39
C PRO A 8 7.30 -22.24 -8.21
N PHE A 9 8.00 -21.12 -8.37
CA PHE A 9 7.36 -19.83 -8.49
C PHE A 9 6.35 -19.84 -9.65
N SER A 10 5.19 -19.25 -9.40
CA SER A 10 4.12 -19.08 -10.39
C SER A 10 3.64 -17.64 -10.37
N ALA A 11 3.19 -17.14 -11.53
CA ALA A 11 2.54 -15.84 -11.63
C ALA A 11 1.25 -15.75 -10.79
N LEU A 12 0.70 -16.87 -10.32
CA LEU A 12 -0.40 -16.92 -9.36
C LEU A 12 -0.05 -16.32 -7.98
N ALA A 13 1.23 -16.07 -7.70
CA ALA A 13 1.65 -15.38 -6.48
C ALA A 13 1.63 -13.84 -6.62
N LEU A 14 1.26 -13.32 -7.80
CA LEU A 14 1.14 -11.90 -8.09
C LEU A 14 -0.35 -11.55 -8.16
N ASP A 15 -0.75 -10.54 -7.40
CA ASP A 15 -2.10 -10.00 -7.45
C ASP A 15 -2.05 -8.55 -7.97
N SER A 16 -3.02 -8.22 -8.82
CA SER A 16 -3.19 -6.90 -9.43
C SER A 16 -4.61 -6.83 -9.98
N THR A 17 -5.52 -6.31 -9.17
CA THR A 17 -6.95 -6.27 -9.49
C THR A 17 -7.32 -5.06 -10.34
N GLY A 18 -6.49 -4.01 -10.31
CA GLY A 18 -6.79 -2.71 -10.91
C GLY A 18 -7.66 -1.83 -10.01
N ASP A 19 -8.11 -2.33 -8.86
CA ASP A 19 -8.67 -1.53 -7.78
C ASP A 19 -7.55 -1.10 -6.84
N THR A 20 -7.25 0.20 -6.84
CA THR A 20 -6.13 0.74 -6.06
C THR A 20 -6.27 0.49 -4.55
N LEU A 21 -7.50 0.38 -4.03
CA LEU A 21 -7.71 0.10 -2.61
C LEU A 21 -7.47 -1.38 -2.30
N ALA A 22 -7.90 -2.30 -3.16
CA ALA A 22 -7.59 -3.72 -3.00
C ALA A 22 -6.07 -3.95 -3.10
N ASP A 23 -5.44 -3.44 -4.15
CA ASP A 23 -4.03 -3.68 -4.46
C ASP A 23 -3.11 -3.12 -3.34
N ILE A 24 -3.38 -1.92 -2.80
CA ILE A 24 -2.56 -1.36 -1.71
C ILE A 24 -2.68 -2.17 -0.40
N HIS A 25 -3.82 -2.82 -0.14
CA HIS A 25 -3.98 -3.67 1.03
C HIS A 25 -3.23 -5.00 0.88
N GLU A 26 -3.18 -5.55 -0.33
CA GLU A 26 -2.37 -6.72 -0.64
C GLU A 26 -0.88 -6.41 -0.48
N ASP A 27 -0.40 -5.27 -0.96
CA ASP A 27 0.97 -4.80 -0.76
C ASP A 27 1.32 -4.68 0.73
N LEU A 28 0.46 -4.03 1.53
CA LEU A 28 0.63 -3.92 2.99
C LEU A 28 0.73 -5.30 3.66
N ALA A 29 -0.11 -6.25 3.24
CA ALA A 29 -0.08 -7.61 3.77
C ALA A 29 1.16 -8.38 3.32
N ALA A 30 1.60 -8.21 2.07
CA ALA A 30 2.80 -8.83 1.53
C ALA A 30 4.04 -8.41 2.33
N GLU A 31 4.20 -7.11 2.60
CA GLU A 31 5.34 -6.60 3.37
C GLU A 31 5.37 -7.13 4.82
N GLN A 32 4.20 -7.27 5.46
CA GLN A 32 4.14 -7.88 6.81
C GLN A 32 4.51 -9.37 6.80
N LYS A 33 4.07 -10.12 5.79
CA LYS A 33 4.42 -11.54 5.61
C LYS A 33 5.93 -11.70 5.35
N ALA A 34 6.53 -10.82 4.54
CA ALA A 34 7.97 -10.79 4.29
C ALA A 34 8.76 -10.46 5.56
N ARG A 35 8.40 -9.38 6.27
CA ARG A 35 8.98 -8.99 7.57
C ARG A 35 8.94 -10.12 8.59
N MET A 36 7.80 -10.82 8.71
CA MET A 36 7.65 -11.97 9.62
C MET A 36 8.57 -13.14 9.22
N THR A 37 8.67 -13.42 7.92
CA THR A 37 9.58 -14.46 7.40
C THR A 37 11.03 -14.14 7.79
N TYR A 38 11.47 -12.89 7.62
CA TYR A 38 12.81 -12.47 8.02
C TYR A 38 13.05 -12.54 9.53
N ASP A 39 12.06 -12.18 10.36
CA ASP A 39 12.16 -12.40 11.81
C ASP A 39 12.42 -13.87 12.15
N ASN A 40 11.76 -14.81 11.45
CA ASN A 40 11.93 -16.24 11.70
C ASN A 40 13.30 -16.73 11.24
N ILE A 41 13.80 -16.25 10.09
CA ILE A 41 15.16 -16.57 9.63
C ILE A 41 16.20 -16.07 10.64
N LEU A 42 16.04 -14.86 11.18
CA LEU A 42 16.95 -14.32 12.21
C LEU A 42 16.92 -15.09 13.54
N ARG A 43 15.82 -15.79 13.84
CA ARG A 43 15.74 -16.69 15.01
C ARG A 43 16.40 -18.04 14.74
N PHE A 44 16.41 -18.47 13.48
CA PHE A 44 16.94 -19.78 13.08
C PHE A 44 18.44 -19.75 12.80
N CYS A 45 18.89 -18.79 11.99
CA CYS A 45 20.30 -18.63 11.62
C CYS A 45 21.03 -17.79 12.67
N THR A 46 21.34 -18.35 13.84
CA THR A 46 22.04 -17.61 14.91
C THR A 46 23.55 -17.56 14.70
N ASP A 47 24.11 -18.54 14.01
CA ASP A 47 25.55 -18.80 13.95
C ASP A 47 26.18 -18.38 12.61
N GLU A 48 25.39 -17.75 11.73
CA GLU A 48 25.78 -17.30 10.38
C GLU A 48 25.72 -15.76 10.26
N PRO A 49 26.75 -15.02 10.72
CA PRO A 49 26.77 -13.56 10.71
C PRO A 49 26.50 -12.94 9.34
N GLU A 50 27.13 -13.49 8.28
CA GLU A 50 26.98 -12.95 6.92
C GLU A 50 25.54 -13.03 6.40
N VAL A 51 24.79 -14.08 6.74
CA VAL A 51 23.37 -14.22 6.37
C VAL A 51 22.54 -13.22 7.17
N ARG A 52 22.77 -13.14 8.48
CA ARG A 52 22.00 -12.28 9.38
C ARG A 52 22.11 -10.81 9.03
N ASP A 53 23.28 -10.35 8.58
CA ASP A 53 23.50 -8.95 8.19
C ASP A 53 22.60 -8.57 7.00
N VAL A 54 22.55 -9.42 5.97
CA VAL A 54 21.69 -9.22 4.80
C VAL A 54 20.21 -9.28 5.20
N ILE A 55 19.81 -10.26 6.01
CA ILE A 55 18.41 -10.40 6.45
C ILE A 55 17.98 -9.22 7.32
N ARG A 56 18.85 -8.67 8.17
CA ARG A 56 18.55 -7.46 8.95
C ARG A 56 18.28 -6.25 8.04
N PHE A 57 19.07 -6.09 6.98
CA PHE A 57 18.85 -5.04 6.00
C PHE A 57 17.50 -5.20 5.28
N LEU A 58 17.19 -6.40 4.78
CA LEU A 58 15.91 -6.67 4.09
C LEU A 58 14.72 -6.46 5.02
N ARG A 59 14.79 -6.97 6.25
CA ARG A 59 13.76 -6.76 7.27
C ARG A 59 13.49 -5.28 7.54
N ALA A 60 14.53 -4.45 7.64
CA ALA A 60 14.37 -3.02 7.86
C ALA A 60 13.66 -2.36 6.67
N ARG A 61 13.93 -2.82 5.44
CA ARG A 61 13.25 -2.33 4.24
C ARG A 61 11.78 -2.68 4.20
N GLU A 62 11.35 -3.87 4.63
CA GLU A 62 9.91 -4.19 4.62
C GLU A 62 9.13 -3.31 5.60
N VAL A 63 9.76 -2.85 6.69
CA VAL A 63 9.16 -1.84 7.57
C VAL A 63 8.99 -0.50 6.83
N VAL A 64 10.00 -0.08 6.06
CA VAL A 64 9.93 1.14 5.25
C VAL A 64 8.90 1.01 4.13
N HIS A 65 8.86 -0.11 3.41
CA HIS A 65 7.85 -0.37 2.38
C HIS A 65 6.44 -0.36 2.97
N TYR A 66 6.22 -1.05 4.11
CA TYR A 66 4.94 -1.03 4.81
C TYR A 66 4.51 0.39 5.19
N GLN A 67 5.42 1.20 5.74
CA GLN A 67 5.13 2.59 6.07
C GLN A 67 4.79 3.42 4.83
N ARG A 68 5.51 3.19 3.73
CA ARG A 68 5.30 3.91 2.46
C ARG A 68 3.97 3.53 1.80
N PHE A 69 3.61 2.25 1.81
CA PHE A 69 2.28 1.81 1.37
C PHE A 69 1.18 2.32 2.30
N GLY A 70 1.43 2.43 3.61
CA GLY A 70 0.50 3.04 4.56
C GLY A 70 0.26 4.52 4.29
N GLU A 71 1.31 5.27 3.93
CA GLU A 71 1.18 6.64 3.43
C GLU A 71 0.35 6.69 2.14
N GLY A 72 0.60 5.77 1.21
CA GLY A 72 -0.17 5.61 -0.02
C GLY A 72 -1.65 5.36 0.25
N LEU A 73 -1.97 4.43 1.16
CA LEU A 73 -3.34 4.12 1.58
C LEU A 73 -4.04 5.37 2.12
N ARG A 74 -3.38 6.17 2.98
CA ARG A 74 -3.94 7.42 3.49
C ARG A 74 -4.27 8.40 2.35
N ILE A 75 -3.35 8.57 1.40
CA ILE A 75 -3.57 9.45 0.24
C ILE A 75 -4.75 8.95 -0.60
N ILE A 76 -4.85 7.64 -0.83
CA ILE A 76 -5.97 7.04 -1.57
C ILE A 76 -7.28 7.35 -0.85
N THR A 77 -7.37 7.08 0.45
CA THR A 77 -8.59 7.31 1.23
C THR A 77 -8.98 8.78 1.31
N ASP A 78 -8.01 9.69 1.40
CA ASP A 78 -8.25 11.15 1.43
C ASP A 78 -8.87 11.66 0.11
N ASN A 79 -8.65 10.95 -1.00
CA ASN A 79 -9.18 11.30 -2.32
C ASN A 79 -10.46 10.53 -2.70
N LEU A 80 -10.91 9.58 -1.87
CA LEU A 80 -12.16 8.85 -2.07
C LEU A 80 -13.34 9.56 -1.38
N ASN A 81 -14.56 9.21 -1.80
CA ASN A 81 -15.78 9.75 -1.19
C ASN A 81 -15.92 9.25 0.26
N ASP A 82 -15.74 10.15 1.23
CA ASP A 82 -15.79 9.91 2.67
C ASP A 82 -17.09 9.28 3.18
N ARG A 83 -18.18 9.34 2.40
CA ARG A 83 -19.46 8.69 2.74
C ARG A 83 -19.58 7.27 2.23
N ASN A 84 -18.85 6.92 1.16
CA ASN A 84 -18.81 5.56 0.63
C ASN A 84 -17.59 5.38 -0.30
N PHE A 85 -16.51 4.83 0.26
CA PHE A 85 -15.27 4.54 -0.46
C PHE A 85 -15.42 3.49 -1.58
N TYR A 86 -16.53 2.74 -1.59
CA TYR A 86 -16.80 1.67 -2.57
C TYR A 86 -17.90 2.04 -3.57
N ALA A 87 -18.45 3.26 -3.50
CA ALA A 87 -19.48 3.70 -4.43
C ALA A 87 -18.99 3.78 -5.89
N TYR A 88 -17.67 3.91 -6.07
CA TYR A 88 -17.05 4.19 -7.36
C TYR A 88 -15.59 3.76 -7.34
N ASN A 89 -15.12 3.12 -8.42
CA ASN A 89 -13.70 2.84 -8.59
C ASN A 89 -13.10 3.88 -9.55
N PRO A 90 -12.27 4.81 -9.06
CA PRO A 90 -11.71 5.89 -9.88
C PRO A 90 -10.77 5.41 -11.00
N ALA A 91 -10.27 4.16 -10.94
CA ALA A 91 -9.42 3.59 -11.97
C ALA A 91 -10.21 3.25 -13.26
N PHE A 92 -11.46 2.80 -13.12
CA PHE A 92 -12.29 2.35 -14.24
C PHE A 92 -13.40 3.34 -14.56
N ASP A 93 -14.04 3.84 -13.53
CA ASP A 93 -15.20 4.67 -13.70
C ASP A 93 -14.68 6.12 -13.91
N ARG A 94 -14.62 6.61 -15.15
CA ARG A 94 -14.33 8.04 -15.43
C ARG A 94 -15.60 8.73 -15.90
N GLY A 95 -16.09 9.71 -15.13
CA GLY A 95 -17.20 10.59 -15.53
C GLY A 95 -18.44 10.60 -14.61
N GLY A 96 -18.51 9.76 -13.58
CA GLY A 96 -19.61 9.70 -12.61
C GLY A 96 -19.49 10.73 -11.47
N GLY A 97 -18.30 11.33 -11.30
CA GLY A 97 -18.04 12.34 -10.27
C GLY A 97 -18.63 13.72 -10.54
N ASN A 98 -19.36 13.93 -11.65
CA ASN A 98 -20.08 15.18 -11.88
C ASN A 98 -21.51 15.19 -11.32
N VAL A 99 -21.83 14.22 -10.47
CA VAL A 99 -23.03 14.23 -9.64
C VAL A 99 -22.58 14.23 -8.19
N LEU A 100 -22.21 15.40 -7.67
CA LEU A 100 -22.47 15.89 -6.30
C LEU A 100 -21.63 17.14 -5.98
N GLY A 101 -22.25 18.31 -6.16
CA GLY A 101 -22.21 19.39 -5.16
C GLY A 101 -20.97 20.31 -5.09
N SER A 102 -20.96 21.36 -5.91
CA SER A 102 -20.92 22.80 -5.55
C SER A 102 -20.36 23.32 -4.19
N ARG A 103 -19.50 22.60 -3.44
CA ARG A 103 -18.95 23.08 -2.16
C ARG A 103 -17.45 23.37 -2.13
N ALA A 104 -16.67 22.90 -3.10
CA ALA A 104 -15.23 23.20 -3.15
C ALA A 104 -14.90 24.62 -3.69
N GLN A 105 -15.87 25.35 -4.24
CA GLN A 105 -15.63 26.65 -4.89
C GLN A 105 -15.89 27.88 -3.98
N LYS A 106 -16.06 27.70 -2.66
CA LYS A 106 -16.45 28.80 -1.75
C LYS A 106 -15.45 29.21 -0.67
N VAL A 107 -14.18 28.85 -0.80
CA VAL A 107 -13.13 29.28 0.16
C VAL A 107 -12.22 30.37 -0.40
N ASN A 108 -12.21 30.62 -1.72
CA ASN A 108 -11.26 31.55 -2.33
C ASN A 108 -11.83 32.93 -2.73
N SER A 109 -12.83 33.44 -2.00
CA SER A 109 -13.40 34.78 -2.23
C SER A 109 -13.43 35.69 -0.98
N ARG A 110 -12.66 35.37 0.07
CA ARG A 110 -12.59 36.19 1.30
C ARG A 110 -11.23 36.84 1.59
N VAL A 111 -10.37 36.97 0.59
CA VAL A 111 -9.13 37.76 0.71
C VAL A 111 -9.01 38.75 -0.46
N SER A 112 -9.94 39.71 -0.55
CA SER A 112 -9.75 40.92 -1.40
C SER A 112 -10.54 42.13 -0.89
N GLY A 113 -10.69 42.30 0.44
CA GLY A 113 -11.59 43.31 0.99
C GLY A 113 -11.16 44.00 2.28
N GLN A 114 -9.87 44.03 2.61
CA GLN A 114 -9.33 44.94 3.64
C GLN A 114 -7.91 45.38 3.27
N THR A 115 -7.83 46.48 2.53
CA THR A 115 -6.78 47.53 2.59
C THR A 115 -7.48 48.84 2.30
#